data_AF-A0A498KFT0-F1
#
_entry.id   AF-A0A498KFT0-F1
#
_cell.length_a   1.000
_cell.length_b   1.000
_cell.length_c   1.000
_cell.angle_alpha   90.00
_cell.angle_beta   90.00
_cell.angle_gamma   90.00
#
_symmetry.space_group_name_H-M   'P 1'
#
loop_
_entity.id
_entity.type
_entity.pdbx_description
1 polymer ?
#
loop_
_entity_poly.entity_id
_entity_poly.type
_entity_poly.pdbx_seq_one_letter_code
_entity_poly.pdbx_strand_id
1 'polypeptide(L)'
;MSVASVGMGALRMAFQKLFDAVKSVQEETTVFEHLLGDIKSTLDSLQPLIKDIEKYNSKEGLEYIAIQMEEGANLVQKCSKVGVWRKYKYTNKLHQLDKSLRRVFDLLKVQSIMDARETLVSLRNIEMALSGIEENMVIKINHPEKVKCLSAVPEPPCITVGLDLPLKELKMKLLKDEKVSMLVLTAAGGCGKTILAKMFCQDQEVKDTFKNNIFFVNVSKNPNLDLIVHELYQRKGSELPAFQNEFMAVKWLQNFLKESRHNPLLFVLDDVWSGSESLLDRFDQFKFSNYKILVTSRFAFSRFGSPYHLALLNDEDAMTLFHHSASLEDKSSYTSEDLSRKIIKCCKGCPLAIALVGRSLRSQPIEIWQKRVLEWCKGSSILDSDKDLLACLQSSLDALDKEKTIIKECFLDLGSFPEDQRIAAAVLIDMWAELYGLDKEILTIANLHELTTRSLANLVVTRQEREADGYYTEHFVTQHDMLRELAIHQASQDPIDQRKRLVINICGDNLPKWLTEQKYQAFKARLLSISTGSINLY
;
A
#
# COMPACT_ATOMS: atom_id res chain seq x y z
N MET A 1 28.49 -33.69 -15.43
CA MET A 1 28.68 -33.07 -14.10
C MET A 1 28.17 -31.65 -14.18
N SER A 2 27.08 -31.37 -13.48
CA SER A 2 26.24 -30.19 -13.73
C SER A 2 26.77 -28.93 -13.03
N VAL A 3 26.54 -27.78 -13.65
CA VAL A 3 26.81 -26.41 -13.16
C VAL A 3 26.33 -26.17 -11.70
N ALA A 4 25.38 -26.99 -11.21
CA ALA A 4 24.87 -26.94 -9.84
C ALA A 4 25.93 -27.24 -8.76
N SER A 5 27.01 -27.97 -9.07
CA SER A 5 28.08 -28.25 -8.09
C SER A 5 29.08 -27.09 -7.93
N VAL A 6 29.05 -26.09 -8.82
CA VAL A 6 30.07 -25.05 -8.92
C VAL A 6 29.80 -23.89 -7.94
N GLY A 7 28.56 -23.37 -7.88
CA GLY A 7 28.20 -22.25 -7.00
C GLY A 7 28.26 -22.58 -5.51
N MET A 8 27.85 -23.80 -5.13
CA MET A 8 27.92 -24.30 -3.74
C MET A 8 29.36 -24.53 -3.28
N GLY A 9 30.20 -25.10 -4.16
CA GLY A 9 31.63 -25.24 -3.89
C GLY A 9 32.31 -23.89 -3.72
N ALA A 10 31.97 -22.91 -4.56
CA ALA A 10 32.50 -21.55 -4.48
C ALA A 10 32.17 -20.85 -3.16
N LEU A 11 30.91 -20.95 -2.70
CA LEU A 11 30.49 -20.36 -1.42
C LEU A 11 31.24 -20.95 -0.23
N ARG A 12 31.39 -22.28 -0.18
CA ARG A 12 32.13 -22.97 0.89
C ARG A 12 33.59 -22.54 0.93
N MET A 13 34.23 -22.49 -0.24
CA MET A 13 35.63 -22.06 -0.35
C MET A 13 35.81 -20.60 0.08
N ALA A 14 34.92 -19.71 -0.36
CA ALA A 14 34.97 -18.30 -0.02
C ALA A 14 34.71 -18.04 1.48
N PHE A 15 33.74 -18.74 2.07
CA PHE A 15 33.48 -18.68 3.51
C PHE A 15 34.70 -19.11 4.32
N GLN A 16 35.29 -20.27 3.99
CA GLN A 16 36.47 -20.78 4.70
C GLN A 16 37.65 -19.80 4.61
N LYS A 17 37.89 -19.25 3.41
CA LYS A 17 38.93 -18.25 3.16
C LYS A 17 38.76 -16.99 4.01
N LEU A 18 37.53 -16.49 4.15
CA LEU A 18 37.23 -15.35 5.02
C LEU A 18 37.36 -15.69 6.50
N PHE A 19 36.86 -16.85 6.91
CA PHE A 19 36.96 -17.34 8.29
C PHE A 19 38.42 -17.43 8.76
N ASP A 20 39.28 -18.01 7.95
CA ASP A 20 40.70 -18.16 8.25
C ASP A 20 41.43 -16.81 8.25
N ALA A 21 41.08 -15.91 7.33
CA ALA A 21 41.64 -14.56 7.29
C ALA A 21 41.30 -13.75 8.56
N VAL A 22 40.05 -13.81 9.04
CA VAL A 22 39.63 -13.12 10.27
C VAL A 22 40.35 -13.69 11.48
N LYS A 23 40.46 -15.03 11.57
CA LYS A 23 41.16 -15.69 12.67
C LYS A 23 42.65 -15.32 12.72
N SER A 24 43.34 -15.40 11.58
CA SER A 24 44.77 -15.07 11.49
C SER A 24 45.05 -13.59 11.80
N VAL A 25 44.27 -12.66 11.26
CA VAL A 25 44.51 -11.22 11.47
C VAL A 25 44.15 -10.79 12.89
N GLN A 26 43.16 -11.43 13.53
CA GLN A 26 42.80 -11.17 14.92
C GLN A 26 43.94 -11.51 15.89
N GLU A 27 44.78 -12.51 15.58
CA GLU A 27 45.97 -12.86 16.36
C GLU A 27 47.13 -11.87 16.15
N GLU A 28 47.13 -11.10 15.05
CA GLU A 28 48.22 -10.20 14.65
C GLU A 28 47.96 -8.71 14.93
N THR A 29 46.70 -8.26 15.10
CA THR A 29 46.37 -6.83 15.24
C THR A 29 45.44 -6.50 16.40
N THR A 30 45.83 -5.53 17.24
CA THR A 30 44.99 -4.94 18.30
C THR A 30 44.17 -3.74 17.81
N VAL A 31 44.44 -3.22 16.60
CA VAL A 31 43.85 -1.96 16.10
C VAL A 31 42.36 -2.11 15.74
N PHE A 32 41.97 -3.31 15.30
CA PHE A 32 40.62 -3.64 14.83
C PHE A 32 39.99 -4.80 15.62
N GLU A 33 40.54 -5.11 16.80
CA GLU A 33 40.19 -6.30 17.60
C GLU A 33 38.68 -6.45 17.81
N HIS A 34 37.98 -5.37 18.18
CA HIS A 34 36.53 -5.39 18.38
C HIS A 34 35.76 -5.71 17.09
N LEU A 35 36.09 -5.05 15.97
CA LEU A 35 35.38 -5.22 14.69
C LEU A 35 35.64 -6.61 14.07
N LEU A 36 36.86 -7.12 14.22
CA LEU A 36 37.18 -8.50 13.82
C LEU A 36 36.49 -9.51 14.73
N GLY A 37 36.30 -9.19 16.01
CA GLY A 37 35.47 -9.95 16.95
C GLY A 37 34.00 -10.02 16.52
N ASP A 38 33.41 -8.89 16.11
CA ASP A 38 32.04 -8.83 15.61
C ASP A 38 31.86 -9.69 14.34
N ILE A 39 32.75 -9.54 13.37
CA ILE A 39 32.74 -10.32 12.12
C ILE A 39 32.90 -11.82 12.42
N LYS A 40 33.80 -12.18 13.35
CA LYS A 40 34.00 -13.58 13.76
C LYS A 40 32.74 -14.17 14.38
N SER A 41 32.07 -13.44 15.27
CA SER A 41 30.81 -13.87 15.87
C SER A 41 29.72 -14.10 14.81
N THR A 42 29.64 -13.23 13.80
CA THR A 42 28.73 -13.41 12.66
C THR A 42 29.09 -14.66 11.84
N LEU A 43 30.38 -14.90 11.59
CA LEU A 43 30.85 -16.08 10.84
C LEU A 43 30.64 -17.39 11.61
N ASP A 44 30.87 -17.42 12.92
CA ASP A 44 30.59 -18.57 13.79
C ASP A 44 29.09 -18.93 13.75
N SER A 45 28.22 -17.91 13.72
CA SER A 45 26.77 -18.10 13.58
C SER A 45 26.36 -18.62 12.19
N LEU A 46 27.10 -18.26 11.15
CA LEU A 46 26.88 -18.72 9.76
C LEU A 46 27.41 -20.14 9.50
N GLN A 47 28.43 -20.57 10.23
CA GLN A 47 29.09 -21.87 10.02
C GLN A 47 28.15 -23.09 10.01
N PRO A 48 27.22 -23.27 10.97
CA PRO A 48 26.28 -24.39 10.92
C PRO A 48 25.34 -24.30 9.72
N LEU A 49 24.85 -23.09 9.40
CA LEU A 49 23.95 -22.87 8.27
C LEU A 49 24.62 -23.26 6.96
N ILE A 50 25.87 -22.85 6.73
CA ILE A 50 26.61 -23.16 5.49
C ILE A 50 26.90 -24.67 5.33
N LYS A 51 27.03 -25.41 6.45
CA LYS A 51 27.15 -26.87 6.42
C LYS A 51 25.84 -27.54 6.01
N ASP A 52 24.70 -27.00 6.45
CA ASP A 52 23.38 -27.58 6.21
C ASP A 52 22.81 -27.29 4.81
N ILE A 53 23.36 -26.33 4.06
CA ILE A 53 22.90 -25.99 2.68
C ILE A 53 23.07 -27.17 1.69
N GLU A 54 23.86 -28.21 2.00
CA GLU A 54 23.98 -29.42 1.15
C GLU A 54 22.66 -30.17 0.90
N LYS A 55 21.63 -29.95 1.72
CA LYS A 55 20.31 -30.57 1.56
C LYS A 55 19.35 -29.83 0.61
N TYR A 56 19.70 -28.63 0.14
CA TYR A 56 18.74 -27.72 -0.50
C TYR A 56 19.16 -27.35 -1.94
N ASN A 57 18.18 -27.34 -2.85
CA ASN A 57 18.37 -27.12 -4.29
C ASN A 57 18.12 -25.65 -4.71
N SER A 58 18.64 -24.66 -3.97
CA SER A 58 18.48 -23.24 -4.34
C SER A 58 19.71 -22.68 -5.07
N LYS A 59 19.48 -21.98 -6.20
CA LYS A 59 20.49 -21.72 -7.25
C LYS A 59 20.80 -20.26 -7.54
N GLU A 60 20.13 -19.28 -6.94
CA GLU A 60 20.31 -17.86 -7.30
C GLU A 60 20.70 -17.01 -6.09
N GLY A 61 21.84 -16.32 -6.20
CA GLY A 61 22.40 -15.42 -5.17
C GLY A 61 23.65 -15.94 -4.45
N LEU A 62 23.90 -17.26 -4.44
CA LEU A 62 25.05 -17.83 -3.71
C LEU A 62 26.41 -17.46 -4.31
N GLU A 63 26.50 -17.30 -5.63
CA GLU A 63 27.72 -16.85 -6.30
C GLU A 63 28.07 -15.39 -5.93
N TYR A 64 27.06 -14.52 -5.85
CA TYR A 64 27.24 -13.13 -5.39
C TYR A 64 27.74 -13.09 -3.93
N ILE A 65 27.19 -13.96 -3.07
CA ILE A 65 27.62 -14.07 -1.68
C ILE A 65 29.05 -14.59 -1.58
N ALA A 66 29.43 -15.58 -2.41
CA ALA A 66 30.79 -16.09 -2.47
C ALA A 66 31.79 -14.98 -2.86
N ILE A 67 31.46 -14.15 -3.85
CA ILE A 67 32.28 -13.00 -4.27
C ILE A 67 32.47 -12.02 -3.10
N GLN A 68 31.38 -11.69 -2.37
CA GLN A 68 31.46 -10.78 -1.23
C GLN A 68 32.33 -11.32 -0.07
N MET A 69 32.26 -12.63 0.20
CA MET A 69 33.11 -13.27 1.20
C MET A 69 34.59 -13.26 0.78
N GLU A 70 34.87 -13.47 -0.50
CA GLU A 70 36.24 -13.42 -1.03
C GLU A 70 36.82 -12.00 -1.02
N GLU A 71 36.03 -11.00 -1.41
CA GLU A 71 36.39 -9.58 -1.26
C GLU A 71 36.62 -9.20 0.20
N GLY A 72 35.79 -9.71 1.11
CA GLY A 72 35.94 -9.58 2.55
C GLY A 72 37.25 -10.16 3.07
N ALA A 73 37.64 -11.35 2.61
CA ALA A 73 38.88 -12.00 3.02
C ALA A 73 40.10 -11.15 2.63
N ASN A 74 40.09 -10.60 1.41
CA ASN A 74 41.12 -9.68 0.91
C ASN A 74 41.16 -8.36 1.70
N LEU A 75 40.00 -7.86 2.14
CA LEU A 75 39.91 -6.65 2.97
C LEU A 75 40.50 -6.88 4.37
N VAL A 76 40.17 -8.01 5.00
CA VAL A 76 40.66 -8.40 6.33
C VAL A 76 42.17 -8.59 6.31
N GLN A 77 42.73 -9.29 5.31
CA GLN A 77 44.19 -9.43 5.16
C GLN A 77 44.90 -8.09 4.94
N LYS A 78 44.25 -7.09 4.34
CA LYS A 78 44.84 -5.75 4.21
C LYS A 78 44.90 -5.03 5.55
N CYS A 79 44.08 -5.41 6.54
CA CYS A 79 44.05 -4.75 7.85
C CYS A 79 45.28 -5.05 8.71
N SER A 80 45.95 -6.20 8.54
CA SER A 80 47.22 -6.50 9.25
C SER A 80 48.39 -5.61 8.83
N LYS A 81 48.29 -4.96 7.66
CA LYS A 81 49.36 -4.11 7.08
C LYS A 81 49.12 -2.61 7.28
N VAL A 82 48.11 -2.21 8.07
CA VAL A 82 47.66 -0.82 8.18
C VAL A 82 48.11 -0.18 9.50
N GLY A 83 48.84 0.94 9.41
CA GLY A 83 49.17 1.78 10.57
C GLY A 83 48.00 2.64 11.06
N VAL A 84 48.11 3.15 12.30
CA VAL A 84 47.07 3.88 13.06
C VAL A 84 46.40 5.03 12.27
N TRP A 85 47.12 5.68 11.36
CA TRP A 85 46.68 6.86 10.62
C TRP A 85 45.65 6.60 9.50
N ARG A 86 45.44 5.34 9.08
CA ARG A 86 44.41 4.98 8.07
C ARG A 86 43.20 4.25 8.67
N LYS A 87 43.07 4.24 10.02
CA LYS A 87 42.07 3.49 10.79
C LYS A 87 40.63 3.74 10.33
N TYR A 88 40.21 5.01 10.23
CA TYR A 88 38.84 5.40 9.86
C TYR A 88 38.35 4.79 8.53
N LYS A 89 39.23 4.74 7.51
CA LYS A 89 38.89 4.22 6.17
C LYS A 89 38.64 2.70 6.19
N TYR A 90 39.34 1.95 7.04
CA TYR A 90 39.18 0.50 7.16
C TYR A 90 38.08 0.12 8.13
N THR A 91 37.85 0.92 9.19
CA THR A 91 36.72 0.78 10.11
C THR A 91 35.38 0.78 9.36
N ASN A 92 35.14 1.75 8.47
CA ASN A 92 33.89 1.80 7.70
C ASN A 92 33.72 0.59 6.76
N LYS A 93 34.82 0.07 6.20
CA LYS A 93 34.78 -1.10 5.30
C LYS A 93 34.54 -2.40 6.05
N LEU A 94 35.16 -2.59 7.22
CA LEU A 94 34.93 -3.75 8.08
C LEU A 94 33.50 -3.77 8.62
N HIS A 95 32.96 -2.60 8.98
CA HIS A 95 31.57 -2.47 9.40
C HIS A 95 30.58 -2.80 8.26
N GLN A 96 30.87 -2.37 7.03
CA GLN A 96 30.07 -2.74 5.85
C GLN A 96 30.13 -4.25 5.55
N LEU A 97 31.29 -4.89 5.76
CA LEU A 97 31.45 -6.33 5.63
C LEU A 97 30.60 -7.09 6.66
N ASP A 98 30.68 -6.73 7.94
CA ASP A 98 29.86 -7.34 9.00
C ASP A 98 28.36 -7.20 8.72
N LYS A 99 27.92 -6.00 8.33
CA LYS A 99 26.52 -5.73 7.94
C LYS A 99 26.06 -6.60 6.77
N SER A 100 26.94 -6.87 5.81
CA SER A 100 26.63 -7.73 4.65
C SER A 100 26.54 -9.20 5.05
N LEU A 101 27.42 -9.67 5.94
CA LEU A 101 27.38 -11.04 6.49
C LEU A 101 26.13 -11.28 7.35
N ARG A 102 25.71 -10.30 8.15
CA ARG A 102 24.46 -10.39 8.94
C ARG A 102 23.22 -10.49 8.05
N ARG A 103 23.18 -9.75 6.94
CA ARG A 103 22.10 -9.88 5.94
C ARG A 103 22.06 -11.28 5.33
N VAL A 104 23.21 -11.89 5.07
CA VAL A 104 23.29 -13.29 4.60
C VAL A 104 22.77 -14.25 5.67
N PHE A 105 23.12 -14.03 6.94
CA PHE A 105 22.62 -14.82 8.05
C PHE A 105 21.10 -14.75 8.20
N ASP A 106 20.53 -13.55 8.10
CA ASP A 106 19.08 -13.33 8.14
C ASP A 106 18.38 -13.98 6.95
N LEU A 107 18.95 -13.87 5.74
CA LEU A 107 18.44 -14.54 4.54
C LEU A 107 18.43 -16.07 4.68
N LEU A 108 19.53 -16.66 5.17
CA LEU A 108 19.62 -18.11 5.37
C LEU A 108 18.70 -18.61 6.50
N LYS A 109 18.51 -17.82 7.56
CA LYS A 109 17.52 -18.12 8.61
C LYS A 109 16.09 -18.11 8.06
N VAL A 110 15.72 -17.08 7.30
CA VAL A 110 14.39 -16.99 6.68
C VAL A 110 14.17 -18.16 5.72
N GLN A 111 15.18 -18.53 4.94
CA GLN A 111 15.09 -19.70 4.06
C GLN A 111 14.90 -21.01 4.85
N SER A 112 15.65 -21.22 5.93
CA SER A 112 15.48 -22.43 6.76
C SER A 112 14.08 -22.52 7.41
N ILE A 113 13.49 -21.37 7.77
CA ILE A 113 12.12 -21.28 8.30
C ILE A 113 11.10 -21.54 7.18
N MET A 114 11.33 -21.01 5.98
CA MET A 114 10.50 -21.24 4.80
C MET A 114 10.50 -22.71 4.37
N ASP A 115 11.66 -23.34 4.33
CA ASP A 115 11.83 -24.74 3.91
C ASP A 115 11.25 -25.71 4.97
N ALA A 116 11.40 -25.40 6.26
CA ALA A 116 10.76 -26.14 7.35
C ALA A 116 9.22 -26.00 7.30
N ARG A 117 8.72 -24.80 6.95
CA ARG A 117 7.29 -24.55 6.76
C ARG A 117 6.76 -25.26 5.52
N GLU A 118 7.51 -25.31 4.41
CA GLU A 118 7.15 -26.04 3.19
C GLU A 118 7.12 -27.56 3.41
N THR A 119 8.08 -28.09 4.19
CA THR A 119 8.09 -29.48 4.63
C THR A 119 6.89 -29.79 5.53
N LEU A 120 6.57 -28.91 6.49
CA LEU A 120 5.38 -29.06 7.35
C LEU A 120 4.07 -28.94 6.55
N VAL A 121 4.00 -28.04 5.58
CA VAL A 121 2.84 -27.91 4.67
C VAL A 121 2.71 -29.16 3.79
N SER A 122 3.82 -29.70 3.29
CA SER A 122 3.83 -30.95 2.52
C SER A 122 3.39 -32.15 3.37
N LEU A 123 3.87 -32.25 4.62
CA LEU A 123 3.43 -33.26 5.57
C LEU A 123 1.95 -33.10 5.91
N ARG A 124 1.46 -31.87 6.10
CA ARG A 124 0.05 -31.57 6.36
C ARG A 124 -0.83 -31.86 5.14
N ASN A 125 -0.33 -31.65 3.93
CA ASN A 125 -1.02 -31.99 2.69
C ASN A 125 -1.08 -33.51 2.48
N ILE A 126 -0.04 -34.25 2.89
CA ILE A 126 -0.04 -35.72 2.91
C ILE A 126 -1.01 -36.23 3.99
N GLU A 127 -1.01 -35.63 5.18
CA GLU A 127 -1.95 -35.93 6.26
C GLU A 127 -3.40 -35.67 5.82
N MET A 128 -3.67 -34.53 5.18
CA MET A 128 -4.98 -34.21 4.58
C MET A 128 -5.35 -35.13 3.42
N ALA A 129 -4.39 -35.62 2.63
CA ALA A 129 -4.65 -36.62 1.58
C ALA A 129 -4.99 -37.99 2.18
N LEU A 130 -4.37 -38.35 3.31
CA LEU A 130 -4.72 -39.57 4.07
C LEU A 130 -6.10 -39.45 4.73
N SER A 131 -6.42 -38.30 5.34
CA SER A 131 -7.75 -38.01 5.89
C SER A 131 -8.83 -37.93 4.80
N GLY A 132 -8.50 -37.38 3.63
CA GLY A 132 -9.39 -37.29 2.48
C GLY A 132 -9.71 -38.63 1.83
N ILE A 133 -8.85 -39.65 1.98
CA ILE A 133 -9.16 -41.03 1.55
C ILE A 133 -10.21 -41.66 2.50
N GLU A 134 -10.20 -41.31 3.79
CA GLU A 134 -11.22 -41.75 4.76
C GLU A 134 -12.55 -40.99 4.62
N GLU A 135 -12.52 -39.69 4.27
CA GLU A 135 -13.73 -38.86 4.13
C GLU A 135 -14.42 -38.93 2.75
N ASN A 136 -13.74 -39.41 1.70
CA ASN A 136 -14.32 -39.57 0.35
C ASN A 136 -15.43 -40.64 0.26
N MET A 137 -15.81 -41.26 1.38
CA MET A 137 -17.02 -42.09 1.48
C MET A 137 -18.30 -41.27 1.76
N VAL A 138 -18.22 -39.97 2.10
CA VAL A 138 -19.42 -39.17 2.46
C VAL A 138 -19.40 -37.72 1.91
N ILE A 139 -19.89 -37.57 0.67
CA ILE A 139 -20.80 -36.52 0.15
C ILE A 139 -20.45 -35.00 0.25
N LYS A 140 -20.40 -34.41 -0.96
CA LYS A 140 -20.81 -33.06 -1.47
C LYS A 140 -19.95 -31.80 -1.21
N ILE A 141 -19.25 -31.43 -2.29
CA ILE A 141 -19.29 -30.16 -3.04
C ILE A 141 -19.77 -28.91 -2.26
N ASN A 142 -18.81 -28.06 -1.91
CA ASN A 142 -18.97 -26.60 -1.88
C ASN A 142 -17.80 -25.97 -2.66
N HIS A 143 -18.11 -25.10 -3.62
CA HIS A 143 -17.13 -24.39 -4.45
C HIS A 143 -16.43 -23.28 -3.65
N PRO A 144 -15.09 -23.15 -3.72
CA PRO A 144 -14.40 -21.94 -3.26
C PRO A 144 -14.61 -20.78 -4.24
N GLU A 145 -14.63 -19.56 -3.68
CA GLU A 145 -14.93 -18.29 -4.33
C GLU A 145 -14.15 -18.08 -5.64
N LYS A 146 -14.90 -17.82 -6.72
CA LYS A 146 -14.34 -17.56 -8.05
C LYS A 146 -13.67 -16.18 -8.09
N VAL A 147 -12.37 -16.16 -8.36
CA VAL A 147 -11.74 -15.02 -9.05
C VAL A 147 -12.49 -14.86 -10.38
N LYS A 148 -13.00 -13.67 -10.65
CA LYS A 148 -13.72 -13.34 -11.88
C LYS A 148 -12.95 -12.22 -12.56
N CYS A 149 -12.03 -12.55 -13.46
CA CYS A 149 -11.57 -11.56 -14.41
C CYS A 149 -12.55 -11.56 -15.59
N LEU A 150 -12.89 -10.35 -16.05
CA LEU A 150 -14.12 -10.12 -16.80
C LEU A 150 -13.87 -10.45 -18.27
N SER A 151 -14.66 -11.33 -18.88
CA SER A 151 -14.52 -11.81 -20.27
C SER A 151 -14.33 -10.70 -21.32
N ALA A 152 -14.73 -9.47 -21.01
CA ALA A 152 -14.36 -8.24 -21.71
C ALA A 152 -13.91 -7.17 -20.70
N VAL A 153 -13.08 -6.22 -21.16
CA VAL A 153 -12.77 -5.00 -20.39
C VAL A 153 -14.10 -4.39 -19.92
N PRO A 154 -14.27 -4.14 -18.60
CA PRO A 154 -15.53 -3.62 -18.10
C PRO A 154 -15.79 -2.22 -18.68
N GLU A 155 -17.04 -1.93 -19.04
CA GLU A 155 -17.43 -0.59 -19.45
C GLU A 155 -17.52 0.34 -18.23
N PRO A 156 -17.10 1.61 -18.37
CA PRO A 156 -17.37 2.63 -17.37
C PRO A 156 -18.90 2.88 -17.26
N PRO A 157 -19.37 3.50 -16.17
CA PRO A 157 -20.76 3.92 -16.05
C PRO A 157 -21.16 4.88 -17.19
N CYS A 158 -22.46 4.99 -17.45
CA CYS A 158 -23.02 5.86 -18.49
C CYS A 158 -22.62 7.33 -18.35
N ILE A 159 -22.46 7.80 -17.11
CA ILE A 159 -21.91 9.11 -16.81
C ILE A 159 -20.54 8.97 -16.14
N THR A 160 -19.58 9.73 -16.65
CA THR A 160 -18.28 9.94 -16.03
C THR A 160 -18.07 11.45 -15.95
N VAL A 161 -17.62 11.94 -14.80
CA VAL A 161 -17.54 13.38 -14.52
C VAL A 161 -16.18 13.70 -13.88
N GLY A 162 -15.54 14.79 -14.28
CA GLY A 162 -14.25 15.24 -13.74
C GLY A 162 -13.04 14.33 -14.04
N LEU A 163 -13.18 13.35 -14.92
CA LEU A 163 -12.13 12.35 -15.21
C LEU A 163 -11.37 12.58 -16.52
N ASP A 164 -11.75 13.59 -17.33
CA ASP A 164 -11.12 13.87 -18.62
C ASP A 164 -9.64 14.27 -18.49
N LEU A 165 -9.34 15.20 -17.56
CA LEU A 165 -7.98 15.62 -17.28
C LEU A 165 -7.16 14.47 -16.66
N PRO A 166 -7.64 13.75 -15.62
CA PRO A 166 -6.96 12.56 -15.11
C PRO A 166 -6.68 11.50 -16.18
N LEU A 167 -7.63 11.26 -17.09
CA LEU A 167 -7.44 10.32 -18.20
C LEU A 167 -6.30 10.77 -19.12
N LYS A 168 -6.27 12.06 -19.48
CA LYS A 168 -5.20 12.63 -20.30
C LYS A 168 -3.84 12.51 -19.62
N GLU A 169 -3.75 12.81 -18.32
CA GLU A 169 -2.51 12.68 -17.55
C GLU A 169 -2.04 11.23 -17.44
N LEU A 170 -2.97 10.29 -17.23
CA LEU A 170 -2.69 8.86 -17.19
C LEU A 170 -2.12 8.36 -18.53
N LYS A 171 -2.69 8.81 -19.65
CA LYS A 171 -2.16 8.53 -20.99
C LYS A 171 -0.76 9.10 -21.19
N MET A 172 -0.53 10.34 -20.79
CA MET A 172 0.80 10.95 -20.88
C MET A 172 1.85 10.16 -20.07
N LYS A 173 1.53 9.79 -18.83
CA LYS A 173 2.47 9.08 -17.96
C LYS A 173 2.73 7.63 -18.37
N LEU A 174 1.69 6.88 -18.76
CA LEU A 174 1.82 5.45 -19.03
C LEU A 174 2.16 5.15 -20.50
N LEU A 175 1.58 5.88 -21.45
CA LEU A 175 1.74 5.59 -22.88
C LEU A 175 2.93 6.32 -23.50
N LYS A 176 3.14 7.60 -23.14
CA LYS A 176 4.16 8.43 -23.80
C LYS A 176 5.54 8.32 -23.17
N ASP A 177 5.63 7.96 -21.89
CA ASP A 177 6.92 7.70 -21.25
C ASP A 177 7.33 6.24 -21.48
N GLU A 178 8.30 6.02 -22.37
CA GLU A 178 8.84 4.70 -22.67
C GLU A 178 9.54 4.04 -21.47
N LYS A 179 10.01 4.83 -20.49
CA LYS A 179 10.70 4.32 -19.30
C LYS A 179 9.74 3.76 -18.25
N VAL A 180 8.46 4.10 -18.33
CA VAL A 180 7.42 3.67 -17.39
C VAL A 180 6.79 2.37 -17.89
N SER A 181 7.12 1.24 -17.28
CA SER A 181 6.43 -0.04 -17.51
C SER A 181 5.19 -0.20 -16.64
N MET A 182 5.20 0.38 -15.45
CA MET A 182 4.14 0.28 -14.45
C MET A 182 3.78 1.66 -13.91
N LEU A 183 2.48 1.93 -13.79
CA LEU A 183 1.96 3.13 -13.15
C LEU A 183 0.93 2.75 -12.10
N VAL A 184 1.12 3.25 -10.87
CA VAL A 184 0.21 3.04 -9.76
C VAL A 184 -0.74 4.24 -9.64
N LEU A 185 -2.01 4.03 -10.00
CA LEU A 185 -3.12 4.95 -9.76
C LEU A 185 -3.62 4.76 -8.32
N THR A 186 -3.39 5.76 -7.47
CA THR A 186 -3.66 5.67 -6.03
C THR A 186 -4.57 6.79 -5.52
N ALA A 187 -5.40 6.48 -4.54
CA ALA A 187 -6.33 7.40 -3.86
C ALA A 187 -7.10 6.63 -2.77
N ALA A 188 -7.80 7.34 -1.90
CA ALA A 188 -8.72 6.74 -0.94
C ALA A 188 -9.86 5.92 -1.61
N GLY A 189 -10.56 5.13 -0.80
CA GLY A 189 -11.77 4.42 -1.24
C GLY A 189 -12.80 5.37 -1.83
N GLY A 190 -13.55 4.93 -2.85
CA GLY A 190 -14.66 5.72 -3.42
C GLY A 190 -14.27 6.89 -4.35
N CYS A 191 -12.98 7.15 -4.57
CA CYS A 191 -12.49 8.27 -5.41
C CYS A 191 -12.59 8.04 -6.94
N GLY A 192 -13.07 6.87 -7.40
CA GLY A 192 -13.27 6.63 -8.85
C GLY A 192 -12.08 6.01 -9.61
N LYS A 193 -11.04 5.51 -8.93
CA LYS A 193 -9.87 4.87 -9.57
C LYS A 193 -10.24 3.79 -10.61
N THR A 194 -11.10 2.86 -10.22
CA THR A 194 -11.58 1.78 -11.10
C THR A 194 -12.37 2.33 -12.28
N ILE A 195 -13.11 3.44 -12.13
CA ILE A 195 -13.81 4.10 -13.24
C ILE A 195 -12.80 4.69 -14.20
N LEU A 196 -11.79 5.40 -13.71
CA LEU A 196 -10.72 5.96 -14.54
C LEU A 196 -9.94 4.87 -15.29
N ALA A 197 -9.65 3.74 -14.65
CA ALA A 197 -8.99 2.61 -15.31
C ALA A 197 -9.86 1.97 -16.41
N LYS A 198 -11.18 1.88 -16.20
CA LYS A 198 -12.12 1.44 -17.25
C LYS A 198 -12.17 2.43 -18.40
N MET A 199 -12.27 3.73 -18.13
CA MET A 199 -12.21 4.78 -19.16
C MET A 199 -10.92 4.70 -19.97
N PHE A 200 -9.78 4.52 -19.29
CA PHE A 200 -8.49 4.33 -19.94
C PHE A 200 -8.49 3.14 -20.90
N CYS A 201 -9.01 1.99 -20.48
CA CYS A 201 -9.08 0.83 -21.37
C CYS A 201 -10.05 1.01 -22.55
N GLN A 202 -11.05 1.88 -22.41
CA GLN A 202 -12.05 2.15 -23.44
C GLN A 202 -11.66 3.30 -24.39
N ASP A 203 -10.63 4.08 -24.04
CA ASP A 203 -10.10 5.19 -24.83
C ASP A 203 -9.57 4.70 -26.19
N GLN A 204 -9.84 5.48 -27.23
CA GLN A 204 -9.51 5.09 -28.61
C GLN A 204 -8.00 4.96 -28.83
N GLU A 205 -7.18 5.85 -28.26
CA GLU A 205 -5.72 5.79 -28.40
C GLU A 205 -5.15 4.53 -27.71
N VAL A 206 -5.71 4.17 -26.56
CA VAL A 206 -5.35 2.94 -25.84
C VAL A 206 -5.75 1.71 -26.64
N LYS A 207 -6.98 1.68 -27.16
CA LYS A 207 -7.46 0.59 -28.03
C LYS A 207 -6.66 0.47 -29.32
N ASP A 208 -6.29 1.57 -29.96
CA ASP A 208 -5.47 1.55 -31.18
C ASP A 208 -4.06 1.01 -30.90
N THR A 209 -3.52 1.35 -29.73
CA THR A 209 -2.19 0.91 -29.28
C THR A 209 -2.17 -0.58 -28.96
N PHE A 210 -3.05 -1.06 -28.06
CA PHE A 210 -3.00 -2.43 -27.54
C PHE A 210 -3.96 -3.40 -28.22
N LYS A 211 -4.93 -2.90 -28.99
CA LYS A 211 -5.96 -3.69 -29.70
C LYS A 211 -6.69 -4.62 -28.72
N ASN A 212 -6.71 -5.91 -29.02
CA ASN A 212 -7.35 -6.93 -28.18
C ASN A 212 -6.47 -7.42 -27.02
N ASN A 213 -5.30 -6.82 -26.79
CA ASN A 213 -4.34 -7.24 -25.78
C ASN A 213 -4.46 -6.45 -24.46
N ILE A 214 -5.69 -6.10 -24.08
CA ILE A 214 -5.99 -5.42 -22.82
C ILE A 214 -6.57 -6.45 -21.84
N PHE A 215 -5.87 -6.65 -20.72
CA PHE A 215 -6.22 -7.62 -19.69
C PHE A 215 -6.60 -6.89 -18.41
N PHE A 216 -7.88 -6.92 -18.05
CA PHE A 216 -8.41 -6.30 -16.83
C PHE A 216 -8.63 -7.37 -15.76
N VAL A 217 -7.84 -7.31 -14.68
CA VAL A 217 -7.79 -8.32 -13.62
C VAL A 217 -8.17 -7.67 -12.30
N ASN A 218 -9.25 -8.14 -11.68
CA ASN A 218 -9.62 -7.76 -10.32
C ASN A 218 -8.74 -8.56 -9.35
N VAL A 219 -7.93 -7.86 -8.57
CA VAL A 219 -7.01 -8.49 -7.62
C VAL A 219 -7.69 -8.61 -6.26
N SER A 220 -7.83 -9.83 -5.75
CA SER A 220 -8.37 -10.06 -4.41
C SER A 220 -7.35 -9.66 -3.34
N LYS A 221 -7.80 -9.52 -2.09
CA LYS A 221 -6.92 -9.25 -0.93
C LYS A 221 -5.81 -10.30 -0.77
N ASN A 222 -6.10 -11.55 -1.13
CA ASN A 222 -5.15 -12.67 -1.17
C ASN A 222 -4.99 -13.12 -2.64
N PRO A 223 -4.13 -12.46 -3.42
CA PRO A 223 -4.02 -12.74 -4.84
C PRO A 223 -3.48 -14.14 -5.08
N ASN A 224 -4.07 -14.83 -6.06
CA ASN A 224 -3.59 -16.12 -6.53
C ASN A 224 -3.05 -15.96 -7.96
N LEU A 225 -1.73 -15.97 -8.09
CA LEU A 225 -1.05 -15.82 -9.38
C LEU A 225 -1.45 -16.93 -10.36
N ASP A 226 -1.65 -18.15 -9.88
CA ASP A 226 -2.01 -19.30 -10.70
C ASP A 226 -3.31 -19.03 -11.45
N LEU A 227 -4.33 -18.55 -10.72
CA LEU A 227 -5.63 -18.19 -11.29
C LEU A 227 -5.50 -17.07 -12.32
N ILE A 228 -4.70 -16.04 -12.03
CA ILE A 228 -4.47 -14.92 -12.96
C ILE A 228 -3.85 -15.46 -14.25
N VAL A 229 -2.81 -16.29 -14.17
CA VAL A 229 -2.10 -16.81 -15.35
C VAL A 229 -2.96 -17.77 -16.16
N HIS A 230 -3.71 -18.67 -15.50
CA HIS A 230 -4.67 -19.54 -16.18
C HIS A 230 -5.67 -18.73 -17.01
N GLU A 231 -6.18 -17.63 -16.45
CA GLU A 231 -7.17 -16.80 -17.11
C GLU A 231 -6.58 -15.98 -18.28
N LEU A 232 -5.32 -15.54 -18.18
CA LEU A 232 -4.60 -14.90 -19.29
C LEU A 232 -4.48 -15.84 -20.50
N TYR A 233 -4.13 -17.12 -20.27
CA TYR A 233 -4.00 -18.11 -21.34
C TYR A 233 -5.36 -18.52 -21.91
N GLN A 234 -6.38 -18.66 -21.07
CA GLN A 234 -7.74 -18.99 -21.52
C GLN A 234 -8.27 -17.93 -22.50
N ARG A 235 -7.97 -16.64 -22.28
CA ARG A 235 -8.32 -15.56 -23.22
C ARG A 235 -7.62 -15.63 -24.58
N LYS A 236 -6.43 -16.23 -24.64
CA LYS A 236 -5.76 -16.55 -25.91
C LYS A 236 -6.27 -17.85 -26.54
N GLY A 237 -7.29 -18.48 -25.96
CA GLY A 237 -7.83 -19.77 -26.41
C GLY A 237 -6.90 -20.95 -26.10
N SER A 238 -6.01 -20.81 -25.12
CA SER A 238 -5.07 -21.84 -24.68
C SER A 238 -5.45 -22.34 -23.29
N GLU A 239 -5.54 -23.66 -23.11
CA GLU A 239 -5.71 -24.27 -21.79
C GLU A 239 -4.35 -24.62 -21.19
N LEU A 240 -4.18 -24.33 -19.91
CA LEU A 240 -2.99 -24.70 -19.15
C LEU A 240 -3.31 -25.84 -18.18
N PRO A 241 -2.35 -26.75 -17.94
CA PRO A 241 -2.46 -27.72 -16.86
C PRO A 241 -2.43 -27.01 -15.50
N ALA A 242 -3.01 -27.61 -14.48
CA ALA A 242 -2.91 -27.10 -13.12
C ALA A 242 -1.43 -26.95 -12.70
N PHE A 243 -1.07 -25.81 -12.12
CA PHE A 243 0.28 -25.58 -11.65
C PHE A 243 0.55 -26.38 -10.37
N GLN A 244 1.73 -27.01 -10.32
CA GLN A 244 2.15 -27.79 -9.15
C GLN A 244 2.73 -26.90 -8.04
N ASN A 245 3.14 -25.68 -8.38
CA ASN A 245 3.68 -24.66 -7.47
C ASN A 245 3.66 -23.27 -8.14
N GLU A 246 3.83 -22.22 -7.33
CA GLU A 246 3.86 -20.82 -7.78
C GLU A 246 4.98 -20.53 -8.80
N PHE A 247 6.13 -21.22 -8.70
CA PHE A 247 7.24 -21.05 -9.64
C PHE A 247 6.82 -21.37 -11.08
N MET A 248 5.99 -22.39 -11.28
CA MET A 248 5.42 -22.72 -12.59
C MET A 248 4.53 -21.59 -13.10
N ALA A 249 3.69 -20.99 -12.25
CA ALA A 249 2.84 -19.86 -12.63
C ALA A 249 3.66 -18.64 -13.09
N VAL A 250 4.73 -18.32 -12.37
CA VAL A 250 5.67 -17.25 -12.77
C VAL A 250 6.31 -17.56 -14.12
N LYS A 251 6.75 -18.80 -14.35
CA LYS A 251 7.34 -19.22 -15.63
C LYS A 251 6.34 -19.13 -16.78
N TRP A 252 5.08 -19.49 -16.55
CA TRP A 252 4.02 -19.34 -17.55
C TRP A 252 3.68 -17.87 -17.82
N LEU A 253 3.63 -17.02 -16.79
CA LEU A 253 3.51 -15.57 -16.97
C LEU A 253 4.66 -15.02 -17.83
N GLN A 254 5.90 -15.43 -17.55
CA GLN A 254 7.05 -15.05 -18.36
C GLN A 254 6.93 -15.47 -19.82
N ASN A 255 6.49 -16.70 -20.07
CA ASN A 255 6.29 -17.20 -21.43
C ASN A 255 5.22 -16.38 -22.15
N PHE A 256 4.10 -16.09 -21.48
CA PHE A 256 3.03 -15.26 -22.02
C PHE A 256 3.51 -13.88 -22.45
N LEU A 257 4.32 -13.23 -21.61
CA LEU A 257 4.91 -11.93 -21.90
C LEU A 257 5.92 -12.00 -23.05
N LYS A 258 6.77 -13.05 -23.09
CA LYS A 258 7.76 -13.26 -24.16
C LYS A 258 7.14 -13.58 -25.53
N GLU A 259 6.10 -14.40 -25.56
CA GLU A 259 5.37 -14.75 -26.79
C GLU A 259 4.69 -13.53 -27.40
N SER A 260 4.37 -12.55 -26.58
CA SER A 260 3.69 -11.33 -27.01
C SER A 260 4.66 -10.24 -27.47
N ARG A 261 5.96 -10.52 -27.68
CA ARG A 261 7.00 -9.53 -28.03
C ARG A 261 6.66 -8.56 -29.15
N HIS A 262 5.88 -8.99 -30.14
CA HIS A 262 5.51 -8.19 -31.31
C HIS A 262 4.17 -7.45 -31.16
N ASN A 263 3.40 -7.73 -30.10
CA ASN A 263 2.09 -7.13 -29.84
C ASN A 263 2.12 -6.45 -28.48
N PRO A 264 1.94 -5.12 -28.39
CA PRO A 264 1.96 -4.44 -27.12
C PRO A 264 0.84 -4.94 -26.21
N LEU A 265 1.15 -5.18 -24.93
CA LEU A 265 0.19 -5.66 -23.94
C LEU A 265 -0.13 -4.57 -22.91
N LEU A 266 -1.39 -4.50 -22.47
CA LEU A 266 -1.79 -3.70 -21.32
C LEU A 266 -2.40 -4.61 -20.25
N PHE A 267 -1.82 -4.62 -19.06
CA PHE A 267 -2.42 -5.22 -17.88
C PHE A 267 -3.00 -4.13 -16.99
N VAL A 268 -4.24 -4.30 -16.56
CA VAL A 268 -4.86 -3.51 -15.51
C VAL A 268 -5.08 -4.41 -14.30
N LEU A 269 -4.34 -4.15 -13.23
CA LEU A 269 -4.47 -4.83 -11.95
C LEU A 269 -5.31 -3.95 -11.02
N ASP A 270 -6.60 -4.24 -10.94
CA ASP A 270 -7.59 -3.42 -10.23
C ASP A 270 -7.71 -3.83 -8.76
N ASP A 271 -7.73 -2.84 -7.87
CA ASP A 271 -7.88 -2.93 -6.41
C ASP A 271 -6.79 -3.76 -5.70
N VAL A 272 -5.51 -3.53 -6.03
CA VAL A 272 -4.38 -4.23 -5.40
C VAL A 272 -4.21 -3.79 -3.93
N TRP A 273 -4.14 -4.76 -3.01
CA TRP A 273 -4.02 -4.53 -1.56
C TRP A 273 -2.57 -4.55 -1.06
N SER A 274 -2.30 -3.87 0.05
CA SER A 274 -1.03 -3.99 0.78
C SER A 274 -0.73 -5.45 1.13
N GLY A 275 0.52 -5.88 1.00
CA GLY A 275 0.93 -7.30 1.12
C GLY A 275 0.95 -8.04 -0.22
N SER A 276 0.42 -7.45 -1.30
CA SER A 276 0.46 -8.01 -2.67
C SER A 276 1.65 -7.49 -3.49
N GLU A 277 2.66 -6.88 -2.87
CA GLU A 277 3.84 -6.36 -3.55
C GLU A 277 4.62 -7.46 -4.28
N SER A 278 4.60 -8.68 -3.75
CA SER A 278 5.20 -9.85 -4.39
C SER A 278 4.56 -10.17 -5.74
N LEU A 279 3.24 -9.98 -5.88
CA LEU A 279 2.54 -10.10 -7.16
C LEU A 279 3.06 -9.06 -8.15
N LEU A 280 3.13 -7.80 -7.73
CA LEU A 280 3.64 -6.71 -8.56
C LEU A 280 5.10 -6.94 -8.96
N ASP A 281 5.93 -7.48 -8.06
CA ASP A 281 7.31 -7.86 -8.38
C ASP A 281 7.40 -8.88 -9.50
N ARG A 282 6.50 -9.89 -9.53
CA ARG A 282 6.46 -10.85 -10.65
C ARG A 282 6.17 -10.15 -11.97
N PHE A 283 5.29 -9.16 -11.98
CA PHE A 283 4.97 -8.41 -13.20
C PHE A 283 6.07 -7.40 -13.58
N ASP A 284 6.76 -6.78 -12.61
CA ASP A 284 7.84 -5.81 -12.86
C ASP A 284 9.19 -6.46 -13.16
N GLN A 285 9.42 -7.72 -12.77
CA GLN A 285 10.70 -8.43 -12.94
C GLN A 285 11.20 -8.44 -14.40
N PHE A 286 10.29 -8.36 -15.37
CA PHE A 286 10.62 -8.63 -16.76
C PHE A 286 10.95 -7.39 -17.60
N LYS A 287 10.66 -6.17 -17.09
CA LYS A 287 10.94 -4.84 -17.70
C LYS A 287 11.07 -4.82 -19.22
N PHE A 288 10.20 -5.53 -19.94
CA PHE A 288 10.21 -5.48 -21.40
C PHE A 288 9.50 -4.19 -21.81
N SER A 289 10.05 -3.50 -22.81
CA SER A 289 9.47 -2.24 -23.30
C SER A 289 8.09 -2.40 -23.95
N ASN A 290 7.65 -3.63 -24.21
CA ASN A 290 6.46 -3.91 -25.01
C ASN A 290 5.17 -4.12 -24.20
N TYR A 291 5.21 -4.08 -22.86
CA TYR A 291 3.99 -4.16 -22.06
C TYR A 291 3.91 -3.01 -21.06
N LYS A 292 2.67 -2.62 -20.76
CA LYS A 292 2.34 -1.58 -19.80
C LYS A 292 1.44 -2.17 -18.72
N ILE A 293 1.60 -1.69 -17.50
CA ILE A 293 0.80 -2.12 -16.34
C ILE A 293 0.21 -0.89 -15.68
N LEU A 294 -1.12 -0.86 -15.60
CA LEU A 294 -1.86 0.08 -14.77
C LEU A 294 -2.31 -0.65 -13.51
N VAL A 295 -1.85 -0.19 -12.35
CA VAL A 295 -2.29 -0.71 -11.06
C VAL A 295 -3.26 0.29 -10.46
N THR A 296 -4.46 -0.13 -10.06
CA THR A 296 -5.29 0.70 -9.18
C THR A 296 -5.15 0.20 -7.75
N SER A 297 -4.93 1.12 -6.79
CA SER A 297 -4.76 0.73 -5.40
C SER A 297 -5.18 1.84 -4.44
N ARG A 298 -5.50 1.48 -3.20
CA ARG A 298 -5.57 2.45 -2.09
C ARG A 298 -4.18 2.81 -1.54
N PHE A 299 -3.17 2.03 -1.93
CA PHE A 299 -1.79 2.15 -1.49
C PHE A 299 -0.91 2.72 -2.61
N ALA A 300 0.11 3.50 -2.26
CA ALA A 300 0.93 4.22 -3.23
C ALA A 300 1.98 3.34 -3.92
N PHE A 301 2.44 2.27 -3.26
CA PHE A 301 3.49 1.36 -3.73
C PHE A 301 4.65 2.06 -4.46
N SER A 302 5.26 3.06 -3.81
CA SER A 302 6.30 3.93 -4.37
C SER A 302 7.53 3.20 -4.93
N ARG A 303 7.74 1.93 -4.54
CA ARG A 303 8.79 1.07 -5.09
C ARG A 303 8.66 0.83 -6.61
N PHE A 304 7.45 0.89 -7.16
CA PHE A 304 7.18 0.67 -8.58
C PHE A 304 7.10 1.97 -9.39
N GLY A 305 7.68 3.05 -8.88
CA GLY A 305 7.73 4.35 -9.53
C GLY A 305 6.87 5.40 -8.81
N SER A 306 6.83 6.61 -9.39
CA SER A 306 6.01 7.69 -8.85
C SER A 306 4.54 7.36 -9.02
N PRO A 307 3.75 7.24 -7.94
CA PRO A 307 2.31 7.03 -8.06
C PRO A 307 1.63 8.25 -8.71
N TYR A 308 0.47 8.01 -9.30
CA TYR A 308 -0.48 9.02 -9.72
C TYR A 308 -1.61 9.11 -8.69
N HIS A 309 -1.64 10.20 -7.93
CA HIS A 309 -2.68 10.45 -6.93
C HIS A 309 -3.93 11.04 -7.60
N LEU A 310 -5.03 10.29 -7.60
CA LEU A 310 -6.30 10.77 -8.14
C LEU A 310 -6.96 11.73 -7.15
N ALA A 311 -7.24 12.94 -7.62
CA ALA A 311 -7.94 13.96 -6.86
C ALA A 311 -9.46 13.68 -6.80
N LEU A 312 -10.13 14.38 -5.90
CA LEU A 312 -11.59 14.43 -5.83
C LEU A 312 -12.21 15.28 -6.92
N LEU A 313 -13.55 15.22 -7.01
CA LEU A 313 -14.32 16.13 -7.84
C LEU A 313 -14.31 17.54 -7.24
N ASN A 314 -14.18 18.53 -8.12
CA ASN A 314 -14.51 19.92 -7.78
C ASN A 314 -16.04 20.08 -7.63
N ASP A 315 -16.47 21.25 -7.15
CA ASP A 315 -17.89 21.51 -6.86
C ASP A 315 -18.79 21.39 -8.10
N GLU A 316 -18.32 21.77 -9.28
CA GLU A 316 -19.11 21.73 -10.53
C GLU A 316 -19.30 20.28 -11.04
N ASP A 317 -18.22 19.50 -11.02
CA ASP A 317 -18.26 18.08 -11.34
C ASP A 317 -19.09 17.30 -10.30
N ALA A 318 -18.95 17.66 -9.02
CA ALA A 318 -19.75 17.09 -7.94
C ALA A 318 -21.25 17.38 -8.12
N MET A 319 -21.60 18.62 -8.49
CA MET A 319 -22.97 19.03 -8.79
C MET A 319 -23.55 18.22 -9.97
N THR A 320 -22.77 18.09 -11.04
CA THR A 320 -23.16 17.33 -12.24
C THR A 320 -23.45 15.86 -11.88
N LEU A 321 -22.55 15.21 -11.14
CA LEU A 321 -22.74 13.83 -10.69
C LEU A 321 -23.95 13.68 -9.76
N PHE A 322 -24.17 14.65 -8.87
CA PHE A 322 -25.31 14.67 -7.96
C PHE A 322 -26.63 14.76 -8.72
N HIS A 323 -26.76 15.70 -9.66
CA HIS A 323 -27.97 15.88 -10.48
C HIS A 323 -28.31 14.63 -11.29
N HIS A 324 -27.33 14.01 -11.92
CA HIS A 324 -27.53 12.73 -12.60
C HIS A 324 -28.01 11.64 -11.61
N SER A 325 -27.33 11.51 -10.48
CA SER A 325 -27.62 10.45 -9.48
C SER A 325 -29.00 10.60 -8.82
N ALA A 326 -29.44 11.85 -8.60
CA ALA A 326 -30.76 12.19 -8.10
C ALA A 326 -31.85 12.21 -9.21
N SER A 327 -31.46 12.01 -10.48
CA SER A 327 -32.31 12.07 -11.67
C SER A 327 -33.05 13.40 -11.81
N LEU A 328 -32.29 14.49 -11.66
CA LEU A 328 -32.74 15.87 -11.80
C LEU A 328 -32.55 16.46 -13.21
N GLU A 329 -32.01 15.69 -14.16
CA GLU A 329 -31.64 16.14 -15.51
C GLU A 329 -32.82 16.75 -16.30
N ASP A 330 -34.05 16.32 -16.03
CA ASP A 330 -35.29 16.83 -16.65
C ASP A 330 -36.16 17.71 -15.72
N LYS A 331 -35.73 17.98 -14.48
CA LYS A 331 -36.57 18.58 -13.42
C LYS A 331 -35.92 19.78 -12.72
N SER A 332 -35.18 20.60 -13.47
CA SER A 332 -34.46 21.79 -12.98
C SER A 332 -35.31 22.84 -12.24
N SER A 333 -36.64 22.73 -12.26
CA SER A 333 -37.55 23.67 -11.60
C SER A 333 -37.95 23.32 -10.16
N TYR A 334 -37.61 22.13 -9.63
CA TYR A 334 -38.15 21.68 -8.32
C TYR A 334 -37.14 21.63 -7.15
N THR A 335 -35.84 21.78 -7.41
CA THR A 335 -34.81 21.76 -6.36
C THR A 335 -34.06 23.09 -6.33
N SER A 336 -34.07 23.75 -5.17
CA SER A 336 -33.24 24.95 -4.94
C SER A 336 -31.76 24.57 -5.10
N GLU A 337 -31.07 25.27 -6.00
CA GLU A 337 -29.64 25.09 -6.25
C GLU A 337 -28.82 25.21 -4.96
N ASP A 338 -29.25 26.08 -4.04
CA ASP A 338 -28.63 26.24 -2.72
C ASP A 338 -28.72 24.98 -1.86
N LEU A 339 -29.83 24.26 -1.93
CA LEU A 339 -29.99 23.00 -1.21
C LEU A 339 -29.07 21.91 -1.79
N SER A 340 -29.00 21.81 -3.12
CA SER A 340 -28.05 20.92 -3.79
C SER A 340 -26.60 21.25 -3.39
N ARG A 341 -26.23 22.54 -3.37
CA ARG A 341 -24.89 23.00 -2.92
C ARG A 341 -24.60 22.61 -1.48
N LYS A 342 -25.56 22.75 -0.56
CA LYS A 342 -25.42 22.30 0.84
C LYS A 342 -25.20 20.79 0.93
N ILE A 343 -25.91 19.99 0.13
CA ILE A 343 -25.80 18.53 0.13
C ILE A 343 -24.45 18.06 -0.43
N ILE A 344 -24.01 18.59 -1.57
CA ILE A 344 -22.72 18.19 -2.16
C ILE A 344 -21.54 18.59 -1.25
N LYS A 345 -21.66 19.72 -0.54
CA LYS A 345 -20.66 20.15 0.45
C LYS A 345 -20.52 19.15 1.59
N CYS A 346 -21.59 18.45 1.98
CA CYS A 346 -21.51 17.35 2.96
C CYS A 346 -20.89 16.07 2.37
N CYS A 347 -20.90 15.90 1.05
CA CYS A 347 -20.27 14.76 0.38
C CYS A 347 -18.77 14.97 0.07
N LYS A 348 -18.27 16.18 0.31
CA LYS A 348 -16.83 16.51 0.32
C LYS A 348 -16.11 16.06 -0.96
N GLY A 349 -16.73 16.25 -2.12
CA GLY A 349 -16.16 15.91 -3.43
C GLY A 349 -15.99 14.41 -3.72
N CYS A 350 -16.35 13.50 -2.78
CA CYS A 350 -16.19 12.07 -2.96
C CYS A 350 -17.26 11.49 -3.91
N PRO A 351 -16.87 10.97 -5.10
CA PRO A 351 -17.82 10.48 -6.10
C PRO A 351 -18.79 9.44 -5.56
N LEU A 352 -18.30 8.48 -4.75
CA LEU A 352 -19.13 7.45 -4.18
C LEU A 352 -20.17 8.01 -3.20
N ALA A 353 -19.76 8.93 -2.33
CA ALA A 353 -20.67 9.59 -1.38
C ALA A 353 -21.76 10.38 -2.12
N ILE A 354 -21.35 11.17 -3.13
CA ILE A 354 -22.27 11.97 -3.96
C ILE A 354 -23.30 11.06 -4.65
N ALA A 355 -22.84 9.97 -5.27
CA ALA A 355 -23.72 9.06 -5.99
C ALA A 355 -24.73 8.36 -5.05
N LEU A 356 -24.29 7.91 -3.87
CA LEU A 356 -25.15 7.25 -2.89
C LEU A 356 -26.18 8.21 -2.30
N VAL A 357 -25.76 9.42 -1.92
CA VAL A 357 -26.68 10.47 -1.43
C VAL A 357 -27.67 10.88 -2.50
N GLY A 358 -27.21 11.11 -3.73
CA GLY A 358 -28.09 11.43 -4.87
C GLY A 358 -29.15 10.36 -5.10
N ARG A 359 -28.75 9.08 -5.13
CA ARG A 359 -29.69 7.95 -5.26
C ARG A 359 -30.66 7.84 -4.08
N SER A 360 -30.20 8.10 -2.86
CA SER A 360 -31.05 8.08 -1.66
C SER A 360 -32.11 9.18 -1.68
N LEU A 361 -31.80 10.32 -2.29
CA LEU A 361 -32.68 11.48 -2.42
C LEU A 361 -33.54 11.46 -3.70
N ARG A 362 -33.24 10.56 -4.63
CA ARG A 362 -34.00 10.38 -5.86
C ARG A 362 -35.47 10.12 -5.56
N SER A 363 -36.35 10.88 -6.22
CA SER A 363 -37.80 10.81 -6.06
C SER A 363 -38.32 11.06 -4.63
N GLN A 364 -37.49 11.61 -3.73
CA GLN A 364 -37.91 12.01 -2.40
C GLN A 364 -38.47 13.44 -2.38
N PRO A 365 -39.43 13.76 -1.49
CA PRO A 365 -39.87 15.13 -1.25
C PRO A 365 -38.72 16.05 -0.79
N ILE A 366 -38.81 17.35 -1.12
CA ILE A 366 -37.77 18.34 -0.79
C ILE A 366 -37.56 18.47 0.74
N GLU A 367 -38.58 18.18 1.54
CA GLU A 367 -38.52 18.18 2.99
C GLU A 367 -37.56 17.11 3.53
N ILE A 368 -37.42 15.98 2.84
CA ILE A 368 -36.45 14.93 3.19
C ILE A 368 -35.02 15.42 2.93
N TRP A 369 -34.81 16.20 1.87
CA TRP A 369 -33.52 16.80 1.54
C TRP A 369 -33.12 17.82 2.62
N GLN A 370 -34.05 18.71 2.97
CA GLN A 370 -33.87 19.70 4.03
C GLN A 370 -33.63 19.04 5.39
N LYS A 371 -34.42 18.01 5.74
CA LYS A 371 -34.24 17.23 6.96
C LYS A 371 -32.82 16.66 7.05
N ARG A 372 -32.31 16.08 5.95
CA ARG A 372 -30.97 15.50 5.90
C ARG A 372 -29.87 16.54 6.10
N VAL A 373 -29.99 17.71 5.47
CA VAL A 373 -29.06 18.83 5.70
C VAL A 373 -29.12 19.30 7.16
N LEU A 374 -30.31 19.40 7.76
CA LEU A 374 -30.48 19.76 9.17
C LEU A 374 -29.86 18.74 10.13
N GLU A 375 -29.96 17.45 9.83
CA GLU A 375 -29.33 16.37 10.61
C GLU A 375 -27.80 16.49 10.56
N TRP A 376 -27.22 16.69 9.37
CA TRP A 376 -25.78 16.90 9.22
C TRP A 376 -25.29 18.18 9.92
N CYS A 377 -26.05 19.28 9.84
CA CYS A 377 -25.73 20.51 10.59
C CYS A 377 -25.77 20.32 12.11
N LYS A 378 -26.54 19.34 12.62
CA LYS A 378 -26.61 18.99 14.05
C LYS A 378 -25.53 17.99 14.47
N GLY A 379 -24.64 17.60 13.56
CA GLY A 379 -23.50 16.74 13.83
C GLY A 379 -23.71 15.26 13.49
N SER A 380 -24.79 14.88 12.80
CA SER A 380 -24.89 13.55 12.20
C SER A 380 -23.87 13.39 11.08
N SER A 381 -23.25 12.22 10.97
CA SER A 381 -22.33 11.92 9.88
C SER A 381 -23.06 11.33 8.69
N ILE A 382 -22.59 11.63 7.47
CA ILE A 382 -22.98 10.90 6.27
C ILE A 382 -22.70 9.39 6.39
N LEU A 383 -21.69 9.03 7.20
CA LEU A 383 -21.26 7.67 7.44
C LEU A 383 -22.22 6.88 8.35
N ASP A 384 -23.00 7.56 9.18
CA ASP A 384 -24.05 6.91 10.00
C ASP A 384 -25.18 6.35 9.12
N SER A 385 -25.39 6.96 7.95
CA SER A 385 -26.53 6.70 7.08
C SER A 385 -26.25 5.63 6.02
N ASP A 386 -24.99 5.31 5.75
CA ASP A 386 -24.60 4.41 4.65
C ASP A 386 -23.44 3.49 5.06
N LYS A 387 -23.77 2.21 5.28
CA LYS A 387 -22.81 1.18 5.69
C LYS A 387 -21.80 0.82 4.60
N ASP A 388 -22.18 0.93 3.33
CA ASP A 388 -21.31 0.55 2.21
C ASP A 388 -20.26 1.64 1.98
N LEU A 389 -20.64 2.91 2.10
CA LEU A 389 -19.69 4.03 2.11
C LEU A 389 -18.73 3.92 3.29
N LEU A 390 -19.25 3.64 4.49
CA LEU A 390 -18.43 3.45 5.69
C LEU A 390 -17.43 2.31 5.51
N ALA A 391 -17.88 1.13 5.07
CA ALA A 391 -17.01 -0.03 4.83
C ALA A 391 -15.96 0.26 3.75
N CYS A 392 -16.33 0.96 2.67
CA CYS A 392 -15.42 1.33 1.60
C CYS A 392 -14.28 2.23 2.09
N LEU A 393 -14.58 3.23 2.93
CA LEU A 393 -13.56 4.14 3.48
C LEU A 393 -12.75 3.47 4.61
N GLN A 394 -13.40 2.67 5.47
CA GLN A 394 -12.75 1.94 6.58
C GLN A 394 -11.79 0.85 6.11
N SER A 395 -12.01 0.27 4.95
CA SER A 395 -11.21 -0.83 4.42
C SER A 395 -9.68 -0.60 4.46
N SER A 396 -9.22 0.64 4.26
CA SER A 396 -7.79 1.00 4.31
C SER A 396 -7.21 0.98 5.73
N LEU A 397 -8.05 1.27 6.72
CA LEU A 397 -7.74 1.20 8.15
C LEU A 397 -7.85 -0.24 8.66
N ASP A 398 -8.84 -1.00 8.21
CA ASP A 398 -9.01 -2.41 8.60
C ASP A 398 -7.89 -3.31 8.06
N ALA A 399 -7.18 -2.84 7.03
CA ALA A 399 -5.93 -3.43 6.56
C ALA A 399 -4.72 -3.12 7.47
N LEU A 400 -4.89 -2.41 8.59
CA LEU A 400 -3.86 -2.29 9.62
C LEU A 400 -3.98 -3.51 10.54
N ASP A 401 -2.86 -4.22 10.74
CA ASP A 401 -2.80 -5.29 11.74
C ASP A 401 -3.06 -4.73 13.14
N LYS A 402 -3.54 -5.57 14.06
CA LYS A 402 -3.79 -5.18 15.46
C LYS A 402 -2.54 -4.58 16.13
N GLU A 403 -1.35 -4.99 15.69
CA GLU A 403 -0.06 -4.47 16.15
C GLU A 403 0.22 -3.03 15.71
N LYS A 404 -0.47 -2.54 14.67
CA LYS A 404 -0.38 -1.17 14.17
C LYS A 404 -1.41 -0.23 14.80
N THR A 405 -1.78 -0.47 16.07
CA THR A 405 -2.74 0.36 16.82
C THR A 405 -2.34 1.84 16.85
N ILE A 406 -1.04 2.13 16.95
CA ILE A 406 -0.52 3.50 16.99
C ILE A 406 -0.80 4.25 15.67
N ILE A 407 -0.66 3.59 14.51
CA ILE A 407 -0.92 4.22 13.21
C ILE A 407 -2.41 4.59 13.09
N LYS A 408 -3.30 3.72 13.58
CA LYS A 408 -4.73 4.04 13.65
C LYS A 408 -4.98 5.24 14.54
N GLU A 409 -4.36 5.31 15.72
CA GLU A 409 -4.50 6.48 16.60
C GLU A 409 -3.93 7.77 15.95
N CYS A 410 -2.79 7.69 15.24
CA CYS A 410 -2.23 8.81 14.49
C CYS A 410 -3.20 9.30 13.39
N PHE A 411 -3.85 8.38 12.66
CA PHE A 411 -4.91 8.72 11.71
C PHE A 411 -6.09 9.42 12.38
N LEU A 412 -6.54 8.91 13.53
CA LEU A 412 -7.65 9.52 14.27
C LEU A 412 -7.30 10.93 14.77
N ASP A 413 -6.04 11.18 15.15
CA ASP A 413 -5.58 12.50 15.57
C ASP A 413 -5.71 13.56 14.46
N LEU A 414 -5.51 13.18 13.20
CA LEU A 414 -5.69 14.07 12.06
C LEU A 414 -7.13 14.64 11.99
N GLY A 415 -8.12 13.88 12.46
CA GLY A 415 -9.51 14.33 12.60
C GLY A 415 -9.69 15.54 13.53
N SER A 416 -8.71 15.82 14.40
CA SER A 416 -8.73 16.97 15.32
C SER A 416 -8.30 18.27 14.66
N PHE A 417 -7.72 18.23 13.46
CA PHE A 417 -7.35 19.44 12.73
C PHE A 417 -8.53 19.95 11.90
N PRO A 418 -8.63 21.26 11.64
CA PRO A 418 -9.62 21.84 10.72
C PRO A 418 -9.60 21.25 9.31
N GLU A 419 -10.74 21.34 8.63
CA GLU A 419 -10.89 20.98 7.21
C GLU A 419 -9.98 21.85 6.32
N ASP A 420 -9.52 21.30 5.20
CA ASP A 420 -8.66 21.96 4.21
C ASP A 420 -7.34 22.57 4.74
N GLN A 421 -6.94 22.25 5.98
CA GLN A 421 -5.74 22.81 6.58
C GLN A 421 -4.47 22.06 6.18
N ARG A 422 -3.42 22.83 5.84
CA ARG A 422 -2.04 22.33 5.78
C ARG A 422 -1.48 22.29 7.20
N ILE A 423 -1.24 21.09 7.70
CA ILE A 423 -0.68 20.85 9.03
C ILE A 423 0.83 20.72 8.88
N ALA A 424 1.63 21.45 9.66
CA ALA A 424 3.08 21.26 9.63
C ALA A 424 3.43 19.83 10.07
N ALA A 425 4.21 19.10 9.27
CA ALA A 425 4.57 17.71 9.58
C ALA A 425 5.31 17.60 10.91
N ALA A 426 6.19 18.56 11.21
CA ALA A 426 6.88 18.65 12.50
C ALA A 426 5.92 18.69 13.70
N VAL A 427 4.77 19.39 13.58
CA VAL A 427 3.77 19.46 14.66
C VAL A 427 3.13 18.10 14.92
N LEU A 428 2.80 17.35 13.86
CA LEU A 428 2.25 16.00 14.01
C LEU A 428 3.27 15.03 14.62
N ILE A 429 4.52 15.14 14.17
CA ILE A 429 5.63 14.32 14.67
C ILE A 429 5.84 14.54 16.18
N ASP A 430 5.94 15.80 16.61
CA ASP A 430 6.09 16.14 18.03
C ASP A 430 4.87 15.70 18.85
N MET A 431 3.67 15.98 18.35
CA MET A 431 2.43 15.61 19.03
C MET A 431 2.33 14.09 19.22
N TRP A 432 2.60 13.29 18.20
CA TRP A 432 2.54 11.83 18.28
C TRP A 432 3.63 11.25 19.18
N ALA A 433 4.82 11.84 19.21
CA ALA A 433 5.86 11.43 20.14
C ALA A 433 5.44 11.61 21.59
N GLU A 434 4.88 12.77 21.94
CA GLU A 434 4.42 13.06 23.30
C GLU A 434 3.19 12.22 23.69
N LEU A 435 2.19 12.08 22.79
CA LEU A 435 0.95 11.36 23.09
C LEU A 435 1.13 9.85 23.24
N TYR A 436 2.09 9.27 22.53
CA TYR A 436 2.27 7.81 22.44
C TYR A 436 3.63 7.32 22.95
N GLY A 437 4.47 8.22 23.49
CA GLY A 437 5.80 7.87 24.01
C GLY A 437 6.72 7.30 22.93
N LEU A 438 6.62 7.82 21.71
CA LEU A 438 7.38 7.33 20.56
C LEU A 438 8.69 8.11 20.43
N ASP A 439 9.67 7.45 19.81
CA ASP A 439 10.85 8.16 19.31
C ASP A 439 10.44 9.22 18.28
N LYS A 440 10.85 10.47 18.53
CA LYS A 440 10.46 11.66 17.75
C LYS A 440 10.91 11.60 16.29
N GLU A 441 11.94 10.82 15.97
CA GLU A 441 12.59 10.91 14.66
C GLU A 441 12.38 9.67 13.80
N ILE A 442 12.28 8.48 14.39
CA ILE A 442 12.19 7.23 13.62
C ILE A 442 10.76 6.75 13.52
N LEU A 443 10.08 6.57 14.66
CA LEU A 443 8.78 5.88 14.71
C LEU A 443 7.63 6.76 14.23
N THR A 444 7.61 8.04 14.62
CA THR A 444 6.58 9.02 14.21
C THR A 444 6.64 9.32 12.71
N ILE A 445 7.84 9.47 12.17
CA ILE A 445 8.07 9.66 10.73
C ILE A 445 7.67 8.40 9.97
N ALA A 446 8.01 7.20 10.46
CA ALA A 446 7.55 5.95 9.86
C ALA A 446 6.01 5.85 9.85
N ASN A 447 5.33 6.28 10.92
CA ASN A 447 3.87 6.32 10.97
C ASN A 447 3.29 7.31 9.94
N LEU A 448 3.90 8.49 9.78
CA LEU A 448 3.49 9.47 8.76
C LEU A 448 3.63 8.90 7.34
N HIS A 449 4.74 8.23 7.06
CA HIS A 449 4.97 7.56 5.78
C HIS A 449 4.00 6.41 5.54
N GLU A 450 3.65 5.63 6.57
CA GLU A 450 2.63 4.59 6.46
C GLU A 450 1.27 5.21 6.11
N LEU A 451 0.85 6.28 6.80
CA LEU A 451 -0.42 6.97 6.48
C LEU A 451 -0.43 7.50 5.05
N THR A 452 0.68 8.09 4.60
CA THR A 452 0.82 8.60 3.22
C THR A 452 0.80 7.46 2.20
N THR A 453 1.51 6.36 2.48
CA THR A 453 1.53 5.17 1.62
C THR A 453 0.16 4.55 1.49
N ARG A 454 -0.72 4.68 2.49
CA ARG A 454 -2.10 4.18 2.48
C ARG A 454 -3.11 5.17 1.88
N SER A 455 -2.64 6.29 1.31
CA SER A 455 -3.50 7.39 0.86
C SER A 455 -4.45 7.90 1.96
N LEU A 456 -4.06 7.79 3.23
CA LEU A 456 -4.84 8.25 4.38
C LEU A 456 -4.50 9.71 4.76
N ALA A 457 -3.37 10.20 4.26
CA ALA A 457 -2.90 11.57 4.31
C ALA A 457 -2.03 11.84 3.07
N ASN A 458 -1.80 13.11 2.75
CA ASN A 458 -0.87 13.53 1.70
C ASN A 458 0.25 14.36 2.31
N LEU A 459 1.50 14.01 1.99
CA LEU A 459 2.69 14.78 2.36
C LEU A 459 3.06 15.70 1.20
N VAL A 460 3.10 17.01 1.46
CA VAL A 460 3.37 18.06 0.49
C VAL A 460 4.65 18.80 0.88
N VAL A 461 5.58 18.95 -0.07
CA VAL A 461 6.85 19.66 0.12
C VAL A 461 6.78 21.01 -0.58
N THR A 462 7.17 22.08 0.11
CA THR A 462 7.06 23.46 -0.42
C THR A 462 8.33 23.99 -1.10
N ARG A 463 9.49 23.35 -0.92
CA ARG A 463 10.76 23.70 -1.58
C ARG A 463 11.49 22.44 -2.08
N GLN A 464 11.92 22.45 -3.35
CA GLN A 464 12.71 21.38 -3.99
C GLN A 464 14.22 21.51 -3.72
N GLU A 465 14.63 21.98 -2.54
CA GLU A 465 16.06 21.97 -2.21
C GLU A 465 16.47 20.61 -1.68
N ARG A 466 17.61 20.13 -2.19
CA ARG A 466 18.11 18.76 -2.03
C ARG A 466 18.10 18.36 -0.56
N GLU A 467 17.46 17.23 -0.29
CA GLU A 467 17.52 16.45 0.95
C GLU A 467 18.96 16.42 1.49
N ALA A 468 19.25 17.29 2.45
CA ALA A 468 20.53 17.32 3.16
C ALA A 468 20.37 17.49 4.68
N ASP A 469 19.19 17.89 5.17
CA ASP A 469 18.90 17.90 6.60
C ASP A 469 17.58 17.18 6.85
N GLY A 470 17.58 16.20 7.76
CA GLY A 470 16.43 15.36 8.13
C GLY A 470 15.29 16.09 8.84
N TYR A 471 15.11 17.39 8.62
CA TYR A 471 14.12 18.21 9.28
C TYR A 471 12.82 18.33 8.45
N TYR A 472 11.71 17.81 9.00
CA TYR A 472 10.36 17.92 8.43
C TYR A 472 9.73 19.31 8.61
N THR A 473 10.55 20.35 8.81
CA THR A 473 10.11 21.73 9.08
C THR A 473 9.46 22.40 7.86
N GLU A 474 9.83 22.00 6.64
CA GLU A 474 9.26 22.53 5.39
C GLU A 474 8.19 21.63 4.75
N HIS A 475 7.77 20.57 5.46
CA HIS A 475 6.80 19.58 5.01
C HIS A 475 5.43 19.86 5.63
N PHE A 476 4.38 19.72 4.81
CA PHE A 476 3.00 19.85 5.25
C PHE A 476 2.23 18.56 5.00
N VAL A 477 1.33 18.23 5.92
CA VAL A 477 0.40 17.13 5.81
C VAL A 477 -0.98 17.71 5.56
N THR A 478 -1.67 17.19 4.56
CA THR A 478 -3.09 17.46 4.33
C THR A 478 -3.87 16.16 4.42
N GLN A 479 -5.05 16.20 5.01
CA GLN A 479 -5.97 15.07 5.01
C GLN A 479 -7.21 15.42 4.20
N HIS A 480 -7.66 14.46 3.40
CA HIS A 480 -8.89 14.58 2.65
C HIS A 480 -10.11 14.64 3.59
N ASP A 481 -11.07 15.51 3.31
CA ASP A 481 -12.23 15.75 4.17
C ASP A 481 -13.08 14.51 4.50
N MET A 482 -13.43 13.63 3.54
CA MET A 482 -14.09 12.35 3.88
C MET A 482 -13.26 11.42 4.78
N LEU A 483 -11.93 11.46 4.70
CA LEU A 483 -11.07 10.69 5.60
C LEU A 483 -11.03 11.32 6.99
N ARG A 484 -11.06 12.65 7.06
CA ARG A 484 -11.24 13.39 8.31
C ARG A 484 -12.58 13.06 8.95
N GLU A 485 -13.66 13.03 8.17
CA GLU A 485 -15.00 12.63 8.62
C GLU A 485 -14.99 11.19 9.15
N LEU A 486 -14.29 10.28 8.47
CA LEU A 486 -14.09 8.92 8.96
C LEU A 486 -13.33 8.88 10.29
N ALA A 487 -12.28 9.69 10.43
CA ALA A 487 -11.51 9.78 11.67
C ALA A 487 -12.38 10.28 12.84
N ILE A 488 -13.19 11.32 12.61
CA ILE A 488 -14.12 11.87 13.60
C ILE A 488 -15.19 10.83 13.98
N HIS A 489 -15.79 10.18 12.98
CA HIS A 489 -16.80 9.15 13.18
C HIS A 489 -16.25 7.97 14.00
N GLN A 490 -15.03 7.50 13.70
CA GLN A 490 -14.38 6.42 14.47
C GLN A 490 -14.00 6.86 15.89
N ALA A 491 -13.51 8.10 16.07
CA ALA A 491 -13.17 8.64 17.38
C ALA A 491 -14.42 8.92 18.26
N SER A 492 -15.60 9.01 17.64
CA SER A 492 -16.86 9.33 18.30
C SER A 492 -17.70 8.10 18.70
N GLN A 493 -17.20 6.88 18.48
CA GLN A 493 -17.93 5.66 18.83
C GLN A 493 -18.07 5.45 20.35
N ASP A 494 -17.09 5.91 21.13
CA ASP A 494 -17.14 5.83 22.58
C ASP A 494 -18.06 6.91 23.19
N PRO A 495 -18.63 6.68 24.40
CA PRO A 495 -19.31 7.72 25.17
C PRO A 495 -18.46 8.98 25.31
N ILE A 496 -19.07 10.17 25.27
CA ILE A 496 -18.36 11.47 25.16
C ILE A 496 -17.29 11.64 26.25
N ASP A 497 -17.56 11.22 27.48
CA ASP A 497 -16.63 11.28 28.62
C ASP A 497 -15.41 10.34 28.48
N GLN A 498 -15.52 9.30 27.65
CA GLN A 498 -14.46 8.32 27.40
C GLN A 498 -13.65 8.59 26.14
N ARG A 499 -14.09 9.51 25.27
CA ARG A 499 -13.40 9.84 24.02
C ARG A 499 -12.02 10.43 24.29
N LYS A 500 -11.00 9.92 23.59
CA LYS A 500 -9.63 10.48 23.61
C LYS A 500 -9.53 11.79 22.83
N ARG A 501 -10.47 12.04 21.91
CA ARG A 501 -10.51 13.20 21.02
C ARG A 501 -11.89 13.82 21.09
N LEU A 502 -11.96 15.12 21.38
CA LEU A 502 -13.20 15.87 21.37
C LEU A 502 -13.15 16.87 20.22
N VAL A 503 -14.11 16.76 19.31
CA VAL A 503 -14.32 17.72 18.22
C VAL A 503 -15.62 18.44 18.49
N ILE A 504 -15.52 19.76 18.68
CA ILE A 504 -16.65 20.65 18.96
C ILE A 504 -16.81 21.56 17.75
N ASN A 505 -17.93 21.44 17.06
CA ASN A 505 -18.34 22.35 16.02
C ASN A 505 -19.36 23.32 16.59
N ILE A 506 -19.01 24.61 16.69
CA ILE A 506 -19.88 25.68 17.15
C ILE A 506 -20.47 26.36 15.90
N CYS A 507 -21.80 26.33 15.78
CA CYS A 507 -22.54 26.98 14.70
C CYS A 507 -23.50 28.01 15.30
N GLY A 508 -23.22 29.31 15.10
CA GLY A 508 -23.91 30.39 15.81
C GLY A 508 -23.72 30.32 17.33
N ASP A 509 -24.75 30.63 18.11
CA ASP A 509 -24.73 30.57 19.58
C ASP A 509 -25.06 29.17 20.14
N ASN A 510 -25.16 28.14 19.30
CA ASN A 510 -25.54 26.80 19.72
C ASN A 510 -24.32 26.01 20.21
N LEU A 511 -24.07 26.09 21.52
CA LEU A 511 -23.16 25.15 22.20
C LEU A 511 -23.83 23.78 22.35
N PRO A 512 -23.07 22.67 22.21
CA PRO A 512 -23.61 21.35 22.50
C PRO A 512 -24.14 21.27 23.94
N LYS A 513 -25.35 20.72 24.11
CA LYS A 513 -26.05 20.67 25.40
C LYS A 513 -25.22 20.06 26.53
N TRP A 514 -24.39 19.08 26.21
CA TRP A 514 -23.52 18.43 27.19
C TRP A 514 -22.45 19.35 27.78
N LEU A 515 -22.04 20.43 27.09
CA LEU A 515 -21.14 21.47 27.64
C LEU A 515 -21.84 22.35 28.68
N THR A 516 -23.14 22.59 28.51
CA THR A 516 -23.92 23.47 29.40
C THR A 516 -24.59 22.74 30.56
N GLU A 517 -24.82 21.42 30.42
CA GLU A 517 -25.58 20.61 31.38
C GLU A 517 -24.68 19.88 32.41
N GLN A 518 -23.37 19.73 32.16
CA GLN A 518 -22.49 18.96 33.03
C GLN A 518 -21.74 19.82 34.05
N LYS A 519 -21.91 19.51 35.35
CA LYS A 519 -21.22 20.22 36.43
C LYS A 519 -19.90 19.60 36.91
N TYR A 520 -19.63 18.28 36.79
CA TYR A 520 -18.40 17.68 37.39
C TYR A 520 -17.95 16.31 36.81
N GLN A 521 -17.93 16.09 35.50
CA GLN A 521 -17.40 14.83 34.93
C GLN A 521 -16.05 15.07 34.24
N ALA A 522 -15.02 14.31 34.65
CA ALA A 522 -13.70 14.39 34.04
C ALA A 522 -13.70 13.68 32.67
N PHE A 523 -13.28 14.37 31.62
CA PHE A 523 -13.13 13.79 30.28
C PHE A 523 -11.76 13.11 30.13
N LYS A 524 -11.72 11.98 29.43
CA LYS A 524 -10.46 11.31 29.04
C LYS A 524 -9.76 11.94 27.82
N ALA A 525 -10.26 13.08 27.36
CA ALA A 525 -9.79 13.75 26.16
C ALA A 525 -8.33 14.20 26.29
N ARG A 526 -7.53 13.87 25.28
CA ARG A 526 -6.13 14.31 25.13
C ARG A 526 -6.00 15.40 24.05
N LEU A 527 -6.91 15.37 23.07
CA LEU A 527 -7.01 16.37 22.02
C LEU A 527 -8.40 17.01 22.04
N LEU A 528 -8.42 18.33 21.96
CA LEU A 528 -9.63 19.15 21.86
C LEU A 528 -9.53 20.01 20.61
N SER A 529 -10.45 19.81 19.69
CA SER A 529 -10.63 20.63 18.49
C SER A 529 -11.91 21.44 18.64
N ILE A 530 -11.80 22.76 18.48
CA ILE A 530 -12.94 23.67 18.49
C ILE A 530 -12.94 24.37 17.14
N SER A 531 -13.98 24.10 16.34
CA SER A 531 -14.22 24.78 15.08
C SER A 531 -15.40 25.73 15.24
N THR A 532 -15.16 27.01 15.01
CA THR A 532 -16.18 28.05 14.94
C THR A 532 -16.53 28.29 13.47
N GLY A 533 -17.26 27.33 12.90
CA GLY A 533 -17.64 27.39 11.49
C GLY A 533 -18.73 28.44 11.26
N SER A 534 -18.45 29.44 10.42
CA SER A 534 -19.46 30.30 9.80
C SER A 534 -20.17 29.52 8.69
N ILE A 535 -20.98 28.52 9.04
CA ILE A 535 -22.06 28.12 8.15
C ILE A 535 -23.14 29.20 8.33
N ASN A 536 -23.02 30.29 7.55
CA ASN A 536 -24.10 31.26 7.42
C ASN A 536 -25.29 30.53 6.79
N LEU A 537 -26.18 30.04 7.66
CA LEU A 537 -27.54 29.65 7.31
C LEU A 537 -28.38 30.93 7.34
N TYR A 538 -28.20 31.79 6.34
CA TYR A 538 -29.20 32.78 5.97
C TYR A 538 -29.68 32.47 4.56
#